data_AF-A0A958GK10-F1
#
_entry.id   AF-A0A958GK10-F1
#
_cell.length_a   1.000
_cell.length_b   1.000
_cell.length_c   1.000
_cell.angle_alpha   90.00
_cell.angle_beta   90.00
_cell.angle_gamma   90.00
#
_symmetry.space_group_name_H-M   'P 1'
#
loop_
_entity.id
_entity.type
_entity.pdbx_description
1 polymer ?
#
loop_
_entity_poly.entity_id
_entity_poly.type
_entity_poly.pdbx_seq_one_letter_code
_entity_poly.pdbx_strand_id
1 'polypeptide(L)'
;MGSGFLLEPREAHNLLAIDPKNYDVIFPYLIGDDINSRVDSTPSRWVIQFDERDEQQSSRYSDVWSLALERIRPSRLEKDEKKYPRMVNEWWKHWGNKKDLHQKIRNLDRVLVVARSSDTLAFQFYETGIVFSDATVVVASDQVRMFALLQSSIHSAWARHHSSSLKGDLRYSPSDAFVTFAFPDNLSLLEDSGENLLASRESARSELNLSLTGLFNLINDEGNIFEQVKNTRRAIVDNDYKVLEAYGFDDIQLGHDFYEVNGRSRFTISDSARFAILDRLLEINHQRYAEEQVQSASGNPKAKVVKQSTMF
;
A
#
# COMPACT_ATOMS: atom_id res chain seq x y z
N MET A 1 -13.29 8.85 -6.65
CA MET A 1 -14.41 9.42 -5.85
C MET A 1 -14.59 10.90 -6.20
N GLY A 2 -15.77 11.51 -6.03
CA GLY A 2 -15.95 12.96 -6.23
C GLY A 2 -15.54 13.76 -4.99
N SER A 3 -15.14 15.03 -5.15
CA SER A 3 -14.70 15.88 -4.03
C SER A 3 -15.79 16.16 -3.00
N GLY A 4 -17.07 16.17 -3.40
CA GLY A 4 -18.21 16.41 -2.49
C GLY A 4 -18.40 15.36 -1.39
N PHE A 5 -17.69 14.23 -1.44
CA PHE A 5 -17.69 13.20 -0.39
C PHE A 5 -16.68 13.48 0.73
N LEU A 6 -15.72 14.37 0.49
CA LEU A 6 -14.65 14.65 1.43
C LEU A 6 -15.10 15.66 2.48
N LEU A 7 -14.64 15.45 3.70
CA LEU A 7 -14.86 16.31 4.85
C LEU A 7 -13.51 16.74 5.42
N GLU A 8 -13.43 18.02 5.78
CA GLU A 8 -12.33 18.50 6.62
C GLU A 8 -12.45 17.92 8.03
N PRO A 9 -11.34 17.68 8.76
CA PRO A 9 -11.40 17.09 10.09
C PRO A 9 -12.40 17.79 11.01
N ARG A 10 -12.39 19.13 11.07
CA ARG A 10 -13.33 19.87 11.93
C ARG A 10 -14.79 19.62 11.58
N GLU A 11 -15.11 19.51 10.29
CA GLU A 11 -16.47 19.25 9.83
C GLU A 11 -16.92 17.84 10.20
N ALA A 12 -16.05 16.83 10.00
CA ALA A 12 -16.33 15.47 10.41
C ALA A 12 -16.57 15.37 11.93
N HIS A 13 -15.71 15.96 12.76
CA HIS A 13 -15.88 15.95 14.21
C HIS A 13 -17.18 16.66 14.65
N ASN A 14 -17.59 17.74 13.97
CA ASN A 14 -18.87 18.38 14.25
C ASN A 14 -20.05 17.44 13.96
N LEU A 15 -20.05 16.75 12.82
CA LEU A 15 -21.10 15.79 12.47
C LEU A 15 -21.16 14.61 13.46
N LEU A 16 -20.01 14.10 13.89
CA LEU A 16 -19.91 13.03 14.88
C LEU A 16 -20.39 13.46 16.27
N ALA A 17 -20.21 14.73 16.63
CA ALA A 17 -20.70 15.30 17.88
C ALA A 17 -22.22 15.53 17.89
N ILE A 18 -22.83 15.75 16.71
CA ILE A 18 -24.29 15.92 16.58
C ILE A 18 -25.01 14.59 16.80
N ASP A 19 -24.57 13.52 16.11
CA ASP A 19 -25.11 12.17 16.29
C ASP A 19 -23.97 11.15 16.21
N PRO A 20 -23.65 10.43 17.31
CA PRO A 20 -22.66 9.37 17.30
C PRO A 20 -22.93 8.26 16.28
N LYS A 21 -24.17 8.05 15.81
CA LYS A 21 -24.45 7.09 14.73
C LYS A 21 -23.74 7.45 13.44
N ASN A 22 -23.34 8.71 13.25
CA ASN A 22 -22.60 9.13 12.06
C ASN A 22 -21.25 8.41 11.92
N TYR A 23 -20.70 7.79 12.98
CA TYR A 23 -19.55 6.88 12.87
C TYR A 23 -19.79 5.70 11.91
N ASP A 24 -21.05 5.34 11.64
CA ASP A 24 -21.39 4.27 10.69
C ASP A 24 -21.20 4.67 9.21
N VAL A 25 -21.06 5.97 8.93
CA VAL A 25 -21.01 6.54 7.57
C VAL A 25 -19.95 7.64 7.38
N ILE A 26 -19.21 7.99 8.42
CA ILE A 26 -18.11 8.97 8.38
C ILE A 26 -16.83 8.27 8.85
N PHE A 27 -15.84 8.22 7.95
CA PHE A 27 -14.59 7.50 8.20
C PHE A 27 -13.38 8.37 7.90
N PRO A 28 -12.24 8.16 8.57
CA PRO A 28 -10.97 8.71 8.12
C PRO A 28 -10.67 8.24 6.70
N TYR A 29 -10.05 9.10 5.88
CA TYR A 29 -9.76 8.81 4.48
C TYR A 29 -8.28 9.00 4.18
N LEU A 30 -7.59 7.88 3.96
CA LEU A 30 -6.14 7.85 3.76
C LEU A 30 -5.78 8.01 2.29
N ILE A 31 -4.92 8.99 2.00
CA ILE A 31 -4.32 9.19 0.68
C ILE A 31 -2.81 8.94 0.68
N GLY A 32 -2.21 8.78 -0.50
CA GLY A 32 -0.77 8.53 -0.62
C GLY A 32 0.11 9.63 -0.02
N ASP A 33 -0.34 10.89 -0.05
CA ASP A 33 0.40 12.00 0.58
C ASP A 33 0.40 11.91 2.11
N ASP A 34 -0.68 11.40 2.72
CA ASP A 34 -0.73 11.18 4.16
C ASP A 34 0.31 10.15 4.59
N ILE A 35 0.49 9.09 3.79
CA ILE A 35 1.48 8.04 4.03
C ILE A 35 2.89 8.63 3.94
N ASN A 36 3.20 9.33 2.86
CA ASN A 36 4.56 9.71 2.49
C ASN A 36 5.05 10.98 3.20
N SER A 37 4.19 11.98 3.31
CA SER A 37 4.59 13.36 3.60
C SER A 37 4.31 13.79 5.04
N ARG A 38 3.36 13.13 5.73
CA ARG A 38 3.06 13.46 7.13
C ARG A 38 3.99 12.75 8.10
N VAL A 39 4.35 13.45 9.18
CA VAL A 39 5.21 12.89 10.24
C VAL A 39 4.45 11.85 11.06
N ASP A 40 3.18 12.10 11.37
CA ASP A 40 2.30 11.19 12.12
C ASP A 40 1.70 10.07 11.26
N SER A 41 1.84 10.18 9.93
CA SER A 41 1.25 9.28 8.95
C SER A 41 -0.29 9.12 9.06
N THR A 42 -1.00 9.99 9.79
CA THR A 42 -2.45 9.87 9.99
C THR A 42 -3.24 10.42 8.79
N PRO A 43 -4.46 9.93 8.51
CA PRO A 43 -5.34 10.52 7.49
C PRO A 43 -5.55 12.03 7.69
N SER A 44 -5.36 12.83 6.63
CA SER A 44 -5.55 14.29 6.69
C SER A 44 -7.01 14.73 6.59
N ARG A 45 -7.90 13.83 6.15
CA ARG A 45 -9.28 14.13 5.80
C ARG A 45 -10.20 12.97 6.13
N TRP A 46 -11.49 13.23 6.06
CA TRP A 46 -12.55 12.28 6.30
C TRP A 46 -13.43 12.12 5.06
N VAL A 47 -14.25 11.09 5.04
CA VAL A 47 -15.13 10.78 3.90
C VAL A 47 -16.51 10.32 4.37
N ILE A 48 -17.53 10.76 3.64
CA ILE A 48 -18.88 10.19 3.73
C ILE A 48 -18.92 8.89 2.93
N GLN A 49 -19.26 7.78 3.57
CA GLN A 49 -19.41 6.48 2.92
C GLN A 49 -20.65 5.76 3.45
N PHE A 50 -21.71 5.73 2.64
CA PHE A 50 -22.93 4.98 2.94
C PHE A 50 -22.84 3.47 2.60
N ASP A 51 -21.70 3.00 2.08
CA ASP A 51 -21.52 1.67 1.52
C ASP A 51 -22.59 1.32 0.47
N GLU A 52 -23.31 0.20 0.67
CA GLU A 52 -24.44 -0.21 -0.17
C GLU A 52 -25.81 0.13 0.39
N ARG A 53 -25.87 0.89 1.49
CA ARG A 53 -27.14 1.27 2.08
C ARG A 53 -28.04 1.90 1.02
N ASP A 54 -29.31 1.50 1.02
CA ASP A 54 -30.30 2.12 0.15
C ASP A 54 -30.60 3.57 0.60
N GLU A 55 -31.42 4.28 -0.16
CA GLU A 55 -31.76 5.67 0.13
C GLU A 55 -32.46 5.81 1.48
N GLN A 56 -33.33 4.85 1.83
CA GLN A 56 -34.08 4.87 3.08
C GLN A 56 -33.17 4.66 4.30
N GLN A 57 -32.16 3.81 4.18
CA GLN A 57 -31.15 3.57 5.21
C GLN A 57 -30.18 4.75 5.31
N SER A 58 -29.77 5.32 4.19
CA SER A 58 -28.80 6.42 4.13
C SER A 58 -29.39 7.74 4.63
N SER A 59 -30.67 8.01 4.35
CA SER A 59 -31.38 9.21 4.80
C SER A 59 -31.64 9.25 6.31
N ARG A 60 -31.45 8.14 7.03
CA ARG A 60 -31.54 8.10 8.51
C ARG A 60 -30.41 8.87 9.20
N TYR A 61 -29.28 9.09 8.53
CA TYR A 61 -28.19 9.95 9.01
C TYR A 61 -28.48 11.39 8.58
N SER A 62 -29.47 12.03 9.20
CA SER A 62 -30.11 13.24 8.65
C SER A 62 -29.13 14.38 8.36
N ASP A 63 -28.14 14.62 9.22
CA ASP A 63 -27.14 15.69 9.02
C ASP A 63 -26.20 15.37 7.86
N VAL A 64 -25.72 14.13 7.79
CA VAL A 64 -24.83 13.64 6.73
C VAL A 64 -25.55 13.57 5.39
N TRP A 65 -26.82 13.15 5.39
CA TRP A 65 -27.66 13.09 4.21
C TRP A 65 -27.96 14.48 3.64
N SER A 66 -28.26 15.44 4.50
CA SER A 66 -28.47 16.84 4.11
C SER A 66 -27.23 17.40 3.42
N LEU A 67 -26.04 17.13 3.98
CA LEU A 67 -24.77 17.52 3.38
C LEU A 67 -24.53 16.84 2.03
N ALA A 68 -24.87 15.56 1.92
CA ALA A 68 -24.75 14.79 0.69
C ALA A 68 -25.67 15.34 -0.42
N LEU A 69 -26.91 15.72 -0.08
CA LEU A 69 -27.85 16.37 -1.02
C LEU A 69 -27.30 17.69 -1.57
N GLU A 70 -26.62 18.47 -0.74
CA GLU A 70 -26.03 19.76 -1.13
C GLU A 70 -24.77 19.56 -1.99
N ARG A 71 -23.84 18.70 -1.58
CA ARG A 71 -22.48 18.63 -2.15
C ARG A 71 -22.26 17.52 -3.15
N ILE A 72 -22.94 16.38 -2.99
CA ILE A 72 -22.72 15.20 -3.82
C ILE A 72 -23.71 15.17 -4.97
N ARG A 73 -25.01 15.29 -4.67
CA ARG A 73 -26.10 15.10 -5.64
C ARG A 73 -25.99 15.97 -6.90
N PRO A 74 -25.71 17.29 -6.84
CA PRO A 74 -25.68 18.12 -8.04
C PRO A 74 -24.66 17.62 -9.07
N SER A 75 -23.43 17.35 -8.62
CA SER A 75 -22.34 16.86 -9.49
C SER A 75 -22.59 15.48 -10.10
N ARG A 76 -23.44 14.67 -9.46
CA ARG A 76 -23.79 13.31 -9.88
C ARG A 76 -24.90 13.32 -10.92
N LEU A 77 -25.90 14.18 -10.77
CA LEU A 77 -27.01 14.31 -11.71
C LEU A 77 -26.60 14.95 -13.05
N GLU A 78 -25.51 15.71 -13.07
CA GLU A 78 -24.91 16.22 -14.31
C GLU A 78 -24.26 15.12 -15.18
N LYS A 79 -24.09 13.89 -14.65
CA LYS A 79 -23.52 12.78 -15.42
C LYS A 79 -24.56 12.18 -16.34
N ASP A 80 -24.08 11.68 -17.48
CA ASP A 80 -24.92 10.92 -18.41
C ASP A 80 -25.44 9.65 -17.74
N GLU A 81 -26.75 9.58 -17.53
CA GLU A 81 -27.44 8.46 -16.89
C GLU A 81 -27.31 7.16 -17.68
N LYS A 82 -27.29 7.21 -19.02
CA LYS A 82 -27.11 6.00 -19.82
C LYS A 82 -25.70 5.43 -19.65
N LYS A 83 -24.70 6.32 -19.53
CA LYS A 83 -23.30 5.93 -19.35
C LYS A 83 -22.97 5.54 -17.92
N TYR A 84 -23.57 6.22 -16.93
CA TYR A 84 -23.28 6.04 -15.52
C TYR A 84 -24.56 5.89 -14.67
N PRO A 85 -25.43 4.90 -14.96
CA PRO A 85 -26.74 4.81 -14.36
C PRO A 85 -26.67 4.72 -12.84
N ARG A 86 -25.71 3.97 -12.30
CA ARG A 86 -25.51 3.86 -10.85
C ARG A 86 -25.00 5.17 -10.21
N MET A 87 -24.18 5.98 -10.88
CA MET A 87 -23.75 7.27 -10.31
C MET A 87 -24.90 8.26 -10.23
N VAL A 88 -25.86 8.19 -11.17
CA VAL A 88 -27.00 9.10 -11.22
C VAL A 88 -28.11 8.63 -10.27
N ASN A 89 -28.45 7.34 -10.34
CA ASN A 89 -29.57 6.76 -9.59
C ASN A 89 -29.22 6.40 -8.14
N GLU A 90 -27.95 6.11 -7.84
CA GLU A 90 -27.45 5.86 -6.48
C GLU A 90 -26.38 6.91 -6.12
N TRP A 91 -26.68 8.18 -6.38
CA TRP A 91 -25.72 9.30 -6.34
C TRP A 91 -24.96 9.45 -5.01
N TRP A 92 -25.54 8.99 -3.90
CA TRP A 92 -24.92 9.03 -2.57
C TRP A 92 -23.87 7.92 -2.36
N LYS A 93 -23.78 6.93 -3.25
CA LYS A 93 -22.81 5.84 -3.14
C LYS A 93 -21.50 6.15 -3.86
N HIS A 94 -20.44 5.52 -3.38
CA HIS A 94 -19.17 5.50 -4.09
C HIS A 94 -19.28 4.60 -5.32
N TRP A 95 -18.66 5.01 -6.43
CA TRP A 95 -18.76 4.27 -7.69
C TRP A 95 -18.10 2.90 -7.64
N GLY A 96 -16.92 2.82 -7.01
CA GLY A 96 -16.17 1.59 -6.82
C GLY A 96 -16.21 1.17 -5.36
N ASN A 97 -17.34 0.61 -4.90
CA ASN A 97 -17.38 0.02 -3.57
C ASN A 97 -16.40 -1.16 -3.52
N LYS A 98 -15.33 -1.04 -2.73
CA LYS A 98 -14.33 -2.08 -2.54
C LYS A 98 -14.79 -3.11 -1.50
N LYS A 99 -15.98 -3.71 -1.72
CA LYS A 99 -16.54 -4.73 -0.82
C LYS A 99 -15.56 -5.87 -0.55
N ASP A 100 -14.86 -6.35 -1.58
CA ASP A 100 -13.92 -7.46 -1.45
C ASP A 100 -12.76 -7.09 -0.50
N LEU A 101 -12.22 -5.87 -0.63
CA LEU A 101 -11.20 -5.37 0.30
C LEU A 101 -11.74 -5.35 1.74
N HIS A 102 -12.88 -4.68 1.97
CA HIS A 102 -13.47 -4.58 3.30
C HIS A 102 -13.75 -5.96 3.91
N GLN A 103 -14.25 -6.91 3.11
CA GLN A 103 -14.48 -8.29 3.55
C GLN A 103 -13.21 -9.02 3.96
N LYS A 104 -12.10 -8.82 3.24
CA LYS A 104 -10.84 -9.50 3.53
C LYS A 104 -10.10 -8.91 4.74
N ILE A 105 -10.26 -7.61 5.00
CA ILE A 105 -9.56 -6.95 6.11
C ILE A 105 -10.40 -6.86 7.38
N ARG A 106 -11.69 -7.23 7.36
CA ARG A 106 -12.62 -7.07 8.51
C ARG A 106 -12.17 -7.75 9.82
N ASN A 107 -11.34 -8.80 9.72
CA ASN A 107 -10.86 -9.58 10.85
C ASN A 107 -9.39 -9.28 11.18
N LEU A 108 -8.81 -8.26 10.54
CA LEU A 108 -7.45 -7.81 10.81
C LEU A 108 -7.51 -6.52 11.62
N ASP A 109 -6.63 -6.38 12.60
CA ASP A 109 -6.51 -5.12 13.35
C ASP A 109 -5.76 -4.06 12.53
N ARG A 110 -4.86 -4.51 11.64
CA ARG A 110 -4.06 -3.66 10.78
C ARG A 110 -3.79 -4.29 9.42
N VAL A 111 -3.46 -3.46 8.45
CA VAL A 111 -3.11 -3.84 7.07
C VAL A 111 -1.86 -3.10 6.63
N LEU A 112 -1.17 -3.65 5.64
CA LEU A 112 -0.02 -2.98 5.06
C LEU A 112 -0.45 -2.14 3.85
N VAL A 113 0.01 -0.89 3.78
CA VAL A 113 -0.40 0.06 2.74
C VAL A 113 0.82 0.71 2.12
N VAL A 114 0.75 0.98 0.82
CA VAL A 114 1.74 1.79 0.10
C VAL A 114 1.04 2.79 -0.82
N ALA A 115 1.65 3.96 -0.98
CA ALA A 115 1.21 4.93 -1.98
C ALA A 115 1.46 4.37 -3.40
N ARG A 116 0.45 4.45 -4.27
CA ARG A 116 0.50 3.86 -5.62
C ARG A 116 1.52 4.55 -6.51
N SER A 117 1.70 5.86 -6.34
CA SER A 117 2.76 6.62 -7.00
C SER A 117 3.68 7.14 -5.91
N SER A 118 4.86 6.54 -5.79
CA SER A 118 5.85 6.95 -4.80
C SER A 118 7.24 6.56 -5.25
N ASP A 119 8.19 7.46 -5.06
CA ASP A 119 9.58 7.16 -5.33
C ASP A 119 10.22 6.26 -4.27
N THR A 120 9.68 6.24 -3.05
CA THR A 120 10.27 5.50 -1.91
C THR A 120 9.87 4.03 -1.90
N LEU A 121 8.72 3.68 -2.48
CA LEU A 121 8.07 2.37 -2.33
C LEU A 121 8.05 1.89 -0.87
N ALA A 122 7.58 2.78 0.01
CA ALA A 122 7.68 2.53 1.43
C ALA A 122 6.34 2.06 1.99
N PHE A 123 6.31 0.79 2.39
CA PHE A 123 5.14 0.15 2.99
C PHE A 123 5.01 0.56 4.46
N GLN A 124 3.78 0.71 4.95
CA GLN A 124 3.46 1.14 6.31
C GLN A 124 2.20 0.42 6.81
N PHE A 125 2.19 0.04 8.09
CA PHE A 125 0.99 -0.51 8.73
C PHE A 125 -0.01 0.58 9.09
N TYR A 126 -1.29 0.28 8.87
CA TYR A 126 -2.43 1.12 9.22
C TYR A 126 -3.52 0.27 9.88
N GLU A 127 -4.20 0.84 10.89
CA GLU A 127 -5.38 0.21 11.49
C GLU A 127 -6.50 0.02 10.45
N THR A 128 -7.32 -1.01 10.65
CA THR A 128 -8.56 -1.16 9.89
C THR A 128 -9.65 -0.20 10.39
N GLY A 129 -10.72 -0.02 9.62
CA GLY A 129 -11.74 1.01 9.90
C GLY A 129 -11.47 2.37 9.25
N ILE A 130 -10.41 2.47 8.42
CA ILE A 130 -10.10 3.62 7.58
C ILE A 130 -10.51 3.32 6.13
N VAL A 131 -10.92 4.36 5.39
CA VAL A 131 -11.17 4.25 3.94
C VAL A 131 -9.90 4.61 3.17
N PHE A 132 -9.46 3.70 2.30
CA PHE A 132 -8.25 3.84 1.50
C PHE A 132 -8.56 4.40 0.11
N SER A 133 -7.87 5.47 -0.29
CA SER A 133 -8.03 6.04 -1.63
C SER A 133 -7.53 5.11 -2.75
N ASP A 134 -7.98 5.33 -3.99
CA ASP A 134 -7.51 4.59 -5.18
C ASP A 134 -6.04 4.87 -5.55
N ALA A 135 -5.47 5.92 -4.95
CA ALA A 135 -4.06 6.27 -5.00
C ALA A 135 -3.21 5.51 -3.95
N THR A 136 -3.80 4.57 -3.22
CA THR A 136 -3.10 3.64 -2.32
C THR A 136 -3.33 2.20 -2.76
N VAL A 137 -2.42 1.32 -2.34
CA VAL A 137 -2.50 -0.12 -2.52
C VAL A 137 -2.50 -0.75 -1.13
N VAL A 138 -3.48 -1.63 -0.87
CA VAL A 138 -3.65 -2.30 0.42
C VAL A 138 -3.32 -3.77 0.28
N VAL A 139 -2.47 -4.27 1.17
CA VAL A 139 -2.17 -5.69 1.35
C VAL A 139 -2.89 -6.17 2.59
N ALA A 140 -3.80 -7.12 2.42
CA ALA A 140 -4.60 -7.75 3.48
C ALA A 140 -3.74 -8.73 4.30
N SER A 141 -2.74 -8.19 5.00
CA SER A 141 -1.83 -8.90 5.89
C SER A 141 -1.41 -7.98 7.02
N ASP A 142 -1.44 -8.49 8.25
CA ASP A 142 -1.00 -7.87 9.50
C ASP A 142 0.40 -8.32 9.95
N GLN A 143 0.98 -9.28 9.21
CA GLN A 143 2.22 -9.98 9.55
C GLN A 143 3.46 -9.19 9.15
N VAL A 144 4.45 -9.13 10.06
CA VAL A 144 5.70 -8.38 9.85
C VAL A 144 6.58 -9.03 8.79
N ARG A 145 6.55 -10.36 8.64
CA ARG A 145 7.23 -11.04 7.52
C ARG A 145 6.78 -10.61 6.12
N MET A 146 5.50 -10.22 5.96
CA MET A 146 5.02 -9.67 4.68
C MET A 146 5.61 -8.28 4.45
N PHE A 147 5.66 -7.45 5.49
CA PHE A 147 6.35 -6.17 5.46
C PHE A 147 7.83 -6.34 5.10
N ALA A 148 8.54 -7.25 5.76
CA ALA A 148 9.95 -7.54 5.54
C ALA A 148 10.25 -7.87 4.07
N LEU A 149 9.44 -8.76 3.48
CA LEU A 149 9.57 -9.14 2.07
C LEU A 149 9.30 -7.95 1.15
N LEU A 150 8.18 -7.25 1.32
CA LEU A 150 7.76 -6.18 0.41
C LEU A 150 8.61 -4.90 0.55
N GLN A 151 9.20 -4.66 1.71
CA GLN A 151 10.09 -3.53 1.93
C GLN A 151 11.52 -3.76 1.43
N SER A 152 11.87 -5.00 1.09
CA SER A 152 13.23 -5.38 0.68
C SER A 152 13.68 -4.73 -0.64
N SER A 153 14.99 -4.62 -0.81
CA SER A 153 15.60 -4.19 -2.08
C SER A 153 15.31 -5.18 -3.21
N ILE A 154 15.07 -6.46 -2.89
CA ILE A 154 14.69 -7.53 -3.83
C ILE A 154 13.34 -7.21 -4.47
N HIS A 155 12.32 -6.93 -3.63
CA HIS A 155 11.00 -6.55 -4.13
C HIS A 155 11.02 -5.18 -4.81
N SER A 156 11.80 -4.22 -4.29
CA SER A 156 11.99 -2.91 -4.92
C SER A 156 12.58 -3.04 -6.33
N ALA A 157 13.59 -3.90 -6.53
CA ALA A 157 14.16 -4.19 -7.84
C ALA A 157 13.12 -4.77 -8.80
N TRP A 158 12.35 -5.77 -8.36
CA TRP A 158 11.28 -6.37 -9.15
C TRP A 158 10.21 -5.36 -9.54
N ALA A 159 9.68 -4.62 -8.55
CA ALA A 159 8.62 -3.66 -8.75
C ALA A 159 9.03 -2.54 -9.73
N ARG A 160 10.28 -2.06 -9.64
CA ARG A 160 10.82 -1.03 -10.55
C ARG A 160 11.10 -1.54 -11.95
N HIS A 161 11.44 -2.81 -12.11
CA HIS A 161 11.66 -3.42 -13.42
C HIS A 161 10.33 -3.65 -14.16
N HIS A 162 9.28 -4.06 -13.46
CA HIS A 162 8.01 -4.48 -14.08
C HIS A 162 6.89 -3.44 -14.06
N SER A 163 6.91 -2.45 -13.17
CA SER A 163 5.86 -1.43 -13.12
C SER A 163 6.16 -0.23 -14.02
N SER A 164 5.10 0.47 -14.43
CA SER A 164 5.23 1.77 -15.10
C SER A 164 5.79 2.87 -14.18
N SER A 165 6.29 3.95 -14.78
CA SER A 165 6.63 5.19 -14.07
C SER A 165 5.64 6.31 -14.40
N LEU A 166 5.48 7.26 -13.48
CA LEU A 166 4.74 8.49 -13.71
C LEU A 166 5.62 9.68 -13.30
N LYS A 167 6.01 10.52 -14.27
CA LYS A 167 6.92 11.65 -14.06
C LYS A 167 8.26 11.26 -13.40
N GLY A 168 8.74 10.04 -13.68
CA GLY A 168 9.99 9.50 -13.15
C GLY A 168 9.84 8.69 -11.85
N ASP A 169 8.75 8.86 -11.11
CA ASP A 169 8.50 8.09 -9.89
C ASP A 169 7.85 6.74 -10.23
N LEU A 170 8.12 5.71 -9.41
CA LEU A 170 7.51 4.40 -9.54
C LEU A 170 5.99 4.50 -9.34
N ARG A 171 5.23 3.96 -10.29
CA ARG A 171 3.79 3.73 -10.12
C ARG A 171 3.56 2.26 -9.83
N TYR A 172 3.52 1.91 -8.56
CA TYR A 172 3.33 0.55 -8.08
C TYR A 172 2.01 -0.03 -8.59
N SER A 173 2.12 -1.13 -9.34
CA SER A 173 0.99 -1.84 -9.93
C SER A 173 0.83 -3.20 -9.25
N PRO A 174 -0.25 -3.45 -8.49
CA PRO A 174 -0.47 -4.76 -7.87
C PRO A 174 -0.36 -5.93 -8.85
N SER A 175 -0.92 -5.78 -10.06
CA SER A 175 -0.88 -6.83 -11.08
C SER A 175 0.52 -7.14 -11.57
N ASP A 176 1.40 -6.14 -11.65
CA ASP A 176 2.70 -6.25 -12.33
C ASP A 176 3.87 -6.36 -11.36
N ALA A 177 3.70 -5.93 -10.10
CA ALA A 177 4.74 -5.91 -9.08
C ALA A 177 4.47 -6.85 -7.91
N PHE A 178 3.22 -7.17 -7.57
CA PHE A 178 2.91 -8.05 -6.43
C PHE A 178 2.48 -9.43 -6.88
N VAL A 179 1.49 -9.49 -7.78
CA VAL A 179 0.92 -10.76 -8.26
C VAL A 179 1.96 -11.59 -9.01
N THR A 180 2.83 -10.93 -9.79
CA THR A 180 3.93 -11.57 -10.52
C THR A 180 5.17 -11.77 -9.68
N PHE A 181 5.27 -11.22 -8.47
CA PHE A 181 6.48 -11.40 -7.67
C PHE A 181 6.53 -12.83 -7.15
N ALA A 182 7.60 -13.55 -7.44
CA ALA A 182 7.82 -14.90 -6.94
C ALA A 182 8.10 -14.81 -5.43
N PHE A 183 7.18 -15.25 -4.57
CA PHE A 183 7.42 -15.20 -3.11
C PHE A 183 8.31 -16.38 -2.74
N PRO A 184 9.19 -16.26 -1.74
CA PRO A 184 9.89 -17.42 -1.21
C PRO A 184 8.89 -18.34 -0.50
N ASP A 185 9.21 -19.64 -0.43
CA ASP A 185 8.29 -20.62 0.15
C ASP A 185 8.24 -20.53 1.68
N ASN A 186 9.31 -20.02 2.31
CA ASN A 186 9.40 -19.85 3.76
C ASN A 186 9.63 -18.39 4.16
N LEU A 187 8.58 -17.73 4.66
CA LEU A 187 8.66 -16.38 5.22
C LEU A 187 9.00 -16.34 6.71
N SER A 188 9.12 -17.47 7.40
CA SER A 188 9.37 -17.50 8.85
C SER A 188 10.73 -16.91 9.22
N LEU A 189 11.69 -16.92 8.30
CA LEU A 189 13.02 -16.34 8.49
C LEU A 189 13.02 -14.81 8.55
N LEU A 190 11.91 -14.17 8.17
CA LEU A 190 11.82 -12.73 8.00
C LEU A 190 11.16 -12.01 9.20
N GLU A 191 10.71 -12.74 10.22
CA GLU A 191 10.00 -12.13 11.36
C GLU A 191 10.93 -11.18 12.12
N ASP A 192 12.04 -11.69 12.65
CA ASP A 192 12.99 -10.90 13.47
C ASP A 192 13.62 -9.74 12.68
N SER A 193 14.05 -9.97 11.43
CA SER A 193 14.64 -8.91 10.60
C SER A 193 13.61 -7.86 10.19
N GLY A 194 12.37 -8.30 9.95
CA GLY A 194 11.25 -7.41 9.67
C GLY A 194 10.88 -6.53 10.86
N GLU A 195 10.85 -7.09 12.07
CA GLU A 195 10.58 -6.37 13.31
C GLU A 195 11.68 -5.33 13.57
N ASN A 196 12.94 -5.72 13.43
CA ASN A 196 14.07 -4.81 13.57
C ASN A 196 14.03 -3.69 12.51
N LEU A 197 13.72 -4.00 11.26
CA LEU A 197 13.58 -2.99 10.20
C LEU A 197 12.41 -2.04 10.48
N LEU A 198 11.27 -2.54 10.93
CA LEU A 198 10.12 -1.71 11.25
C LEU A 198 10.43 -0.79 12.44
N ALA A 199 10.96 -1.36 13.53
CA ALA A 199 11.31 -0.62 14.74
C ALA A 199 12.38 0.44 14.48
N SER A 200 13.44 0.12 13.71
CA SER A 200 14.49 1.09 13.39
C SER A 200 13.96 2.28 12.60
N ARG A 201 13.05 2.03 11.63
CA ARG A 201 12.35 3.09 10.89
C ARG A 201 11.48 3.96 11.79
N GLU A 202 10.70 3.35 12.67
CA GLU A 202 9.79 4.07 13.57
C GLU A 202 10.58 4.93 14.57
N SER A 203 11.65 4.40 15.15
CA SER A 203 12.57 5.13 16.03
C SER A 203 13.18 6.32 15.31
N ALA A 204 13.73 6.11 14.10
CA ALA A 204 14.36 7.17 13.31
C ALA A 204 13.37 8.28 12.96
N ARG A 205 12.13 7.93 12.57
CA ARG A 205 11.08 8.91 12.27
C ARG A 205 10.67 9.71 13.50
N SER A 206 10.50 9.05 14.64
CA SER A 206 10.11 9.70 15.88
C SER A 206 11.20 10.63 16.39
N GLU A 207 12.45 10.16 16.49
CA GLU A 207 13.56 10.93 17.05
C GLU A 207 13.99 12.11 16.18
N LEU A 208 13.89 11.97 14.85
CA LEU A 208 14.27 13.01 13.90
C LEU A 208 13.05 13.82 13.39
N ASN A 209 11.85 13.54 13.89
CA ASN A 209 10.58 14.17 13.49
C ASN A 209 10.38 14.14 11.95
N LEU A 210 10.53 12.96 11.34
CA LEU A 210 10.51 12.77 9.89
C LEU A 210 9.22 12.10 9.40
N SER A 211 8.78 12.55 8.23
CA SER A 211 7.87 11.76 7.40
C SER A 211 8.57 10.54 6.81
N LEU A 212 7.79 9.65 6.21
CA LEU A 212 8.29 8.48 5.48
C LEU A 212 9.25 8.89 4.34
N THR A 213 8.85 9.87 3.53
CA THR A 213 9.72 10.42 2.47
C THR A 213 10.96 11.08 3.05
N GLY A 214 10.82 11.83 4.16
CA GLY A 214 11.95 12.45 4.84
C GLY A 214 13.00 11.40 5.26
N LEU A 215 12.56 10.31 5.90
CA LEU A 215 13.44 9.22 6.28
C LEU A 215 14.15 8.59 5.07
N PHE A 216 13.42 8.24 4.01
CA PHE A 216 14.02 7.62 2.82
C PHE A 216 14.97 8.55 2.08
N ASN A 217 14.72 9.86 2.08
CA ASN A 217 15.67 10.83 1.55
C ASN A 217 16.98 10.81 2.34
N LEU A 218 16.93 10.78 3.67
CA LEU A 218 18.14 10.67 4.49
C LEU A 218 18.83 9.31 4.34
N ILE A 219 18.08 8.22 4.20
CA ILE A 219 18.64 6.88 3.90
C ILE A 219 19.41 6.90 2.58
N ASN A 220 18.95 7.65 1.58
CA ASN A 220 19.61 7.77 0.28
C ASN A 220 20.72 8.83 0.22
N ASP A 221 20.92 9.62 1.28
CA ASP A 221 21.96 10.64 1.36
C ASP A 221 23.28 10.06 1.92
N GLU A 222 24.25 9.79 1.05
CA GLU A 222 25.58 9.25 1.43
C GLU A 222 26.26 10.09 2.53
N GLY A 223 26.07 11.41 2.52
CA GLY A 223 26.64 12.31 3.52
C GLY A 223 25.92 12.29 4.87
N ASN A 224 24.81 11.55 5.00
CA ASN A 224 24.04 11.55 6.24
C ASN A 224 24.79 10.86 7.38
N ILE A 225 24.91 11.58 8.50
CA ILE A 225 25.67 11.14 9.68
C ILE A 225 24.80 10.67 10.85
N PHE A 226 23.47 10.81 10.79
CA PHE A 226 22.59 10.47 11.92
C PHE A 226 22.65 8.97 12.22
N GLU A 227 22.86 8.63 13.50
CA GLU A 227 23.00 7.23 13.92
C GLU A 227 21.70 6.45 13.69
N GLN A 228 20.54 7.09 13.83
CA GLN A 228 19.23 6.51 13.54
C GLN A 228 19.09 6.10 12.06
N VAL A 229 19.64 6.90 11.15
CA VAL A 229 19.63 6.60 9.70
C VAL A 229 20.62 5.47 9.40
N LYS A 230 21.81 5.47 10.03
CA LYS A 230 22.78 4.36 9.91
C LYS A 230 22.22 3.05 10.47
N ASN A 231 21.52 3.08 11.61
CA ASN A 231 20.79 1.95 12.18
C ASN A 231 19.78 1.40 11.18
N THR A 232 19.00 2.28 10.56
CA THR A 232 18.00 1.89 9.56
C THR A 232 18.66 1.28 8.31
N ARG A 233 19.78 1.82 7.83
CA ARG A 233 20.56 1.22 6.73
C ARG A 233 21.05 -0.18 7.09
N ARG A 234 21.61 -0.39 8.29
CA ARG A 234 22.01 -1.72 8.77
C ARG A 234 20.82 -2.69 8.79
N ALA A 235 19.68 -2.26 9.32
CA ALA A 235 18.48 -3.10 9.36
C ALA A 235 17.94 -3.44 7.96
N ILE A 236 18.07 -2.53 6.98
CA ILE A 236 17.75 -2.82 5.56
C ILE A 236 18.69 -3.91 5.02
N VAL A 237 19.99 -3.77 5.24
CA VAL A 237 20.99 -4.76 4.79
C VAL A 237 20.69 -6.13 5.40
N ASP A 238 20.50 -6.20 6.72
CA ASP A 238 20.21 -7.45 7.44
C ASP A 238 18.92 -8.10 6.91
N ASN A 239 17.87 -7.32 6.70
CA ASN A 239 16.61 -7.81 6.14
C ASN A 239 16.78 -8.34 4.72
N ASP A 240 17.51 -7.64 3.86
CA ASP A 240 17.70 -8.07 2.47
C ASP A 240 18.51 -9.38 2.38
N TYR A 241 19.51 -9.58 3.24
CA TYR A 241 20.20 -10.87 3.35
C TYR A 241 19.28 -11.99 3.85
N LYS A 242 18.38 -11.71 4.81
CA LYS A 242 17.36 -12.68 5.24
C LYS A 242 16.35 -13.01 4.14
N VAL A 243 16.04 -12.05 3.27
CA VAL A 243 15.22 -12.31 2.08
C VAL A 243 15.98 -13.22 1.11
N LEU A 244 17.27 -13.00 0.83
CA LEU A 244 18.07 -13.93 0.00
C LEU A 244 18.10 -15.35 0.59
N GLU A 245 18.30 -15.48 1.90
CA GLU A 245 18.29 -16.77 2.61
C GLU A 245 16.94 -17.49 2.44
N ALA A 246 15.82 -16.75 2.52
CA ALA A 246 14.49 -17.29 2.27
C ALA A 246 14.29 -17.80 0.83
N TYR A 247 15.03 -17.26 -0.15
CA TYR A 247 15.08 -17.78 -1.52
C TYR A 247 16.13 -18.86 -1.75
N GLY A 248 17.05 -19.10 -0.79
CA GLY A 248 18.22 -19.95 -0.97
C GLY A 248 19.25 -19.37 -1.95
N PHE A 249 19.34 -18.04 -2.06
CA PHE A 249 20.27 -17.35 -2.96
C PHE A 249 21.60 -17.03 -2.26
N ASP A 250 22.21 -18.05 -1.66
CA ASP A 250 23.36 -17.92 -0.75
C ASP A 250 24.65 -17.42 -1.43
N ASP A 251 24.71 -17.52 -2.76
CA ASP A 251 25.86 -17.13 -3.57
C ASP A 251 25.83 -15.67 -4.04
N ILE A 252 24.68 -14.98 -3.90
CA ILE A 252 24.55 -13.58 -4.33
C ILE A 252 25.08 -12.65 -3.25
N GLN A 253 26.12 -11.88 -3.58
CA GLN A 253 26.58 -10.78 -2.74
C GLN A 253 25.82 -9.50 -3.09
N LEU A 254 25.03 -8.98 -2.14
CA LEU A 254 24.16 -7.82 -2.36
C LEU A 254 24.97 -6.55 -2.64
N GLY A 255 26.04 -6.34 -1.88
CA GLY A 255 26.93 -5.18 -2.05
C GLY A 255 26.17 -3.87 -1.92
N HIS A 256 25.47 -3.66 -0.79
CA HIS A 256 24.75 -2.41 -0.55
C HIS A 256 25.70 -1.22 -0.50
N ASP A 257 25.39 -0.21 -1.30
CA ASP A 257 26.10 1.05 -1.35
C ASP A 257 25.18 2.10 -2.01
N PHE A 258 25.73 3.25 -2.34
CA PHE A 258 25.04 4.32 -3.06
C PHE A 258 25.18 4.11 -4.58
N TYR A 259 24.05 3.80 -5.23
CA TYR A 259 23.99 3.58 -6.67
C TYR A 259 22.95 4.49 -7.33
N GLU A 260 23.25 4.90 -8.56
CA GLU A 260 22.33 5.68 -9.41
C GLU A 260 21.18 4.79 -9.92
N VAL A 261 19.94 5.14 -9.55
CA VAL A 261 18.72 4.46 -10.00
C VAL A 261 17.74 5.50 -10.53
N ASN A 262 17.52 5.49 -11.85
CA ASN A 262 16.69 6.47 -12.57
C ASN A 262 17.14 7.93 -12.37
N GLY A 263 18.45 8.18 -12.37
CA GLY A 263 19.02 9.53 -12.24
C GLY A 263 18.99 10.09 -10.81
N ARG A 264 18.87 9.22 -9.80
CA ARG A 264 18.94 9.56 -8.38
C ARG A 264 19.81 8.55 -7.65
N SER A 265 20.75 9.03 -6.85
CA SER A 265 21.51 8.19 -5.92
C SER A 265 20.59 7.58 -4.87
N ARG A 266 20.75 6.27 -4.62
CA ARG A 266 20.01 5.51 -3.62
C ARG A 266 20.91 4.56 -2.87
N PHE A 267 20.66 4.41 -1.58
CA PHE A 267 21.22 3.30 -0.82
C PHE A 267 20.48 2.02 -1.21
N THR A 268 21.13 1.16 -1.99
CA THR A 268 20.52 -0.05 -2.57
C THR A 268 21.59 -1.09 -2.89
N ILE A 269 21.18 -2.26 -3.34
CA ILE A 269 22.04 -3.34 -3.81
C ILE A 269 22.78 -2.98 -5.11
N SER A 270 23.95 -3.60 -5.31
CA SER A 270 24.75 -3.45 -6.53
C SER A 270 24.00 -3.86 -7.80
N ASP A 271 24.41 -3.30 -8.94
CA ASP A 271 23.85 -3.64 -10.24
C ASP A 271 23.99 -5.14 -10.55
N SER A 272 25.14 -5.75 -10.23
CA SER A 272 25.37 -7.19 -10.41
C SER A 272 24.42 -8.04 -9.59
N ALA A 273 24.19 -7.69 -8.32
CA ALA A 273 23.22 -8.37 -7.47
C ALA A 273 21.81 -8.21 -8.02
N ARG A 274 21.44 -6.98 -8.42
CA ARG A 274 20.12 -6.67 -8.98
C ARG A 274 19.84 -7.50 -10.23
N PHE A 275 20.79 -7.61 -11.16
CA PHE A 275 20.63 -8.43 -12.36
C PHE A 275 20.48 -9.92 -12.02
N ALA A 276 21.34 -10.46 -11.15
CA ALA A 276 21.26 -11.87 -10.74
C ALA A 276 19.93 -12.21 -10.05
N ILE A 277 19.44 -11.32 -9.18
CA ILE A 277 18.16 -11.48 -8.49
C ILE A 277 17.00 -11.46 -9.48
N LEU A 278 16.95 -10.49 -10.39
CA LEU A 278 15.88 -10.39 -11.39
C LEU A 278 15.82 -11.64 -12.28
N ASP A 279 16.98 -12.13 -12.73
CA ASP A 279 17.07 -13.32 -13.56
C ASP A 279 16.52 -14.57 -12.86
N ARG A 280 16.90 -14.80 -11.59
CA ARG A 280 16.37 -15.94 -10.81
C ARG A 280 14.89 -15.80 -10.48
N LEU A 281 14.42 -14.60 -10.17
CA LEU A 281 12.99 -14.37 -9.92
C LEU A 281 12.16 -14.62 -11.20
N LEU A 282 12.69 -14.25 -12.38
CA LEU A 282 12.09 -14.59 -13.67
C LEU A 282 12.06 -16.10 -13.89
N GLU A 283 13.15 -16.81 -13.58
CA GLU A 283 13.20 -18.28 -13.69
C GLU A 283 12.16 -18.96 -12.79
N ILE A 284 12.08 -18.58 -11.51
CA ILE A 284 11.07 -19.10 -10.56
C ILE A 284 9.66 -18.82 -11.07
N ASN A 285 9.41 -17.64 -11.63
CA ASN A 285 8.12 -17.29 -12.20
C ASN A 285 7.77 -18.12 -13.43
N HIS A 286 8.73 -18.38 -14.32
CA HIS A 286 8.52 -19.25 -15.47
C HIS A 286 8.22 -20.69 -15.06
N GLN A 287 8.96 -21.23 -14.08
CA GLN A 287 8.73 -22.55 -13.51
C GLN A 287 7.32 -22.66 -12.91
N ARG A 288 6.94 -21.73 -12.01
CA ARG A 288 5.61 -21.70 -11.38
C ARG A 288 4.48 -21.51 -12.38
N TYR A 289 4.67 -20.67 -13.41
CA TYR A 289 3.68 -20.53 -14.47
C TYR A 289 3.48 -21.84 -15.24
N ALA A 290 4.56 -22.56 -15.57
CA ALA A 290 4.46 -23.87 -16.22
C ALA A 290 3.73 -24.90 -15.33
N GLU A 291 4.04 -24.93 -14.03
CA GLU A 291 3.34 -25.78 -13.05
C GLU A 291 1.84 -25.44 -12.94
N GLU A 292 1.49 -24.15 -12.93
CA GLU A 292 0.09 -23.68 -12.92
C GLU A 292 -0.65 -24.06 -14.21
N GLN A 293 0.00 -24.06 -15.38
CA GLN A 293 -0.61 -24.52 -16.63
C GLN A 293 -0.91 -26.03 -16.58
N VAL A 294 -0.01 -26.83 -16.01
CA VAL A 294 -0.24 -28.27 -15.80
C VAL A 294 -1.35 -28.52 -14.76
N GLN A 295 -1.38 -27.74 -13.67
CA GLN A 295 -2.40 -27.85 -12.62
C GLN A 295 -3.79 -27.36 -13.05
N SER A 296 -3.86 -26.30 -13.87
CA SER A 296 -5.11 -25.81 -14.43
C SER A 296 -5.68 -26.77 -15.49
N ALA A 297 -4.82 -27.40 -16.29
CA ALA A 297 -5.20 -28.51 -17.16
C ALA A 297 -5.72 -29.75 -16.39
N SER A 298 -5.34 -29.89 -15.10
CA SER A 298 -5.85 -30.91 -14.18
C SER A 298 -6.92 -30.40 -13.19
N GLY A 299 -7.42 -29.17 -13.38
CA GLY A 299 -8.58 -28.61 -12.68
C GLY A 299 -8.34 -27.93 -11.33
N ASN A 300 -7.11 -27.53 -10.97
CA ASN A 300 -6.80 -27.04 -9.60
C ASN A 300 -5.93 -25.76 -9.58
N PRO A 301 -6.49 -24.54 -9.69
CA PRO A 301 -5.73 -23.29 -9.61
C PRO A 301 -5.61 -22.78 -8.16
N LYS A 302 -4.40 -22.71 -7.56
CA LYS A 302 -4.23 -22.25 -6.16
C LYS A 302 -3.31 -21.03 -5.94
N ALA A 303 -2.09 -20.98 -6.48
CA ALA A 303 -1.08 -20.01 -6.02
C ALA A 303 -1.33 -18.55 -6.47
N LYS A 304 -1.53 -18.30 -7.77
CA LYS A 304 -1.82 -16.94 -8.29
C LYS A 304 -3.13 -16.34 -7.75
N VAL A 305 -4.13 -17.18 -7.49
CA VAL A 305 -5.43 -16.78 -6.92
C VAL A 305 -5.27 -16.27 -5.49
N VAL A 306 -4.43 -16.92 -4.67
CA VAL A 306 -4.15 -16.48 -3.30
C VAL A 306 -3.51 -15.09 -3.29
N LYS A 307 -2.47 -14.84 -4.10
CA LYS A 307 -1.84 -13.50 -4.16
C LYS A 307 -2.76 -12.41 -4.68
N GLN A 308 -3.51 -12.68 -5.75
CA GLN A 308 -4.52 -11.75 -6.25
C GLN A 308 -5.57 -11.44 -5.18
N SER A 309 -5.87 -12.41 -4.31
CA SER A 309 -6.80 -12.19 -3.21
C SER A 309 -6.21 -11.33 -2.08
N THR A 310 -4.89 -11.23 -1.94
CA THR A 310 -4.23 -10.53 -0.82
C THR A 310 -4.01 -9.04 -1.06
N MET A 311 -4.09 -8.52 -2.30
CA MET A 311 -3.77 -7.12 -2.61
C MET A 311 -4.90 -6.39 -3.37
N PHE A 312 -5.14 -5.11 -3.04
CA PHE A 312 -6.31 -4.31 -3.43
C PHE A 312 -6.07 -2.81 -3.67
#